data_AF-A0A929NLZ5-F1
#
_entry.id   AF-A0A929NLZ5-F1
#
_cell.length_a   1.000
_cell.length_b   1.000
_cell.length_c   1.000
_cell.angle_alpha   90.00
_cell.angle_beta   90.00
_cell.angle_gamma   90.00
#
_symmetry.space_group_name_H-M   'P 1'
#
loop_
_entity.id
_entity.type
_entity.pdbx_description
1 polymer ?
#
loop_
_entity_poly.entity_id
_entity_poly.type
_entity_poly.pdbx_seq_one_letter_code
_entity_poly.pdbx_strand_id
1 'polypeptide(L)'
;MDIKRTIRYSALRIKRLNGDPHYVATGMAIGVFVGITPTIPFHTGLALVLAFLLKVSKVAAVLGVWCSNPFTIPFFYFWSYKIGVSVMGTTNTYSTIKQGSFLDLWRAGHDIALVMLLGGVILGILPAILTYVVTLKMMILKKNRKQKRRLRQGAA
;
A
#
# COMPACT_ATOMS: atom_id res chain seq x y z
N MET A 1 -15.71 -28.21 19.89
CA MET A 1 -14.82 -27.03 20.03
C MET A 1 -15.56 -25.82 19.48
N ASP A 2 -15.80 -24.82 20.31
CA ASP A 2 -16.72 -23.72 20.01
C ASP A 2 -16.02 -22.65 19.16
N ILE A 3 -16.16 -22.75 17.85
CA ILE A 3 -15.47 -21.91 16.84
C ILE A 3 -15.63 -20.41 17.11
N LYS A 4 -16.79 -19.98 17.63
CA LYS A 4 -17.04 -18.58 18.00
C LYS A 4 -16.10 -18.08 19.10
N ARG A 5 -15.75 -18.94 20.06
CA ARG A 5 -14.80 -18.59 21.15
C ARG A 5 -13.38 -18.49 20.61
N THR A 6 -12.91 -19.45 19.83
CA THR A 6 -11.55 -19.43 19.26
C THR A 6 -11.34 -18.24 18.33
N ILE A 7 -12.34 -17.88 17.52
CA ILE A 7 -12.32 -16.67 16.68
C ILE A 7 -12.27 -15.41 17.56
N ARG A 8 -13.06 -15.35 18.64
CA ARG A 8 -13.04 -14.20 19.56
C ARG A 8 -11.72 -14.07 20.32
N TYR A 9 -11.12 -15.17 20.78
CA TYR A 9 -9.81 -15.16 21.44
C TYR A 9 -8.69 -14.78 20.48
N SER A 10 -8.70 -15.31 19.25
CA SER A 10 -7.75 -14.94 18.21
C SER A 10 -7.92 -13.48 17.80
N ALA A 11 -9.17 -13.00 17.67
CA ALA A 11 -9.47 -11.59 17.40
C ALA A 11 -9.02 -10.68 18.54
N LEU A 12 -9.18 -11.07 19.81
CA LEU A 12 -8.71 -10.31 20.98
C LEU A 12 -7.18 -10.31 21.09
N ARG A 13 -6.51 -11.41 20.74
CA ARG A 13 -5.05 -11.51 20.67
C ARG A 13 -4.49 -10.64 19.53
N ILE A 14 -5.13 -10.67 18.36
CA ILE A 14 -4.84 -9.76 17.24
C ILE A 14 -5.10 -8.30 17.67
N LYS A 15 -6.16 -8.00 18.42
CA LYS A 15 -6.43 -6.65 18.94
C LYS A 15 -5.37 -6.15 19.94
N ARG A 16 -4.72 -7.06 20.69
CA ARG A 16 -3.60 -6.75 21.60
C ARG A 16 -2.25 -6.64 20.86
N LEU A 17 -1.99 -7.48 19.85
CA LEU A 17 -0.83 -7.37 18.95
C LEU A 17 -0.91 -6.12 18.06
N ASN A 18 -2.11 -5.73 17.61
CA ASN A 18 -2.43 -4.45 16.96
C ASN A 18 -2.21 -3.23 17.89
N GLY A 19 -1.80 -3.45 19.14
CA GLY A 19 -1.44 -2.38 20.08
C GLY A 19 -0.08 -1.76 19.80
N ASP A 20 0.76 -2.38 18.96
CA ASP A 20 2.02 -1.80 18.51
C ASP A 20 1.77 -0.77 17.39
N PRO A 21 2.02 0.53 17.62
CA PRO A 21 1.90 1.56 16.61
C PRO A 21 2.72 1.28 15.33
N HIS A 22 3.88 0.64 15.47
CA HIS A 22 4.74 0.33 14.33
C HIS A 22 4.13 -0.75 13.43
N TYR A 23 3.55 -1.80 14.02
CA TYR A 23 2.88 -2.88 13.28
C TYR A 23 1.75 -2.37 12.36
N VAL A 24 0.99 -1.39 12.85
CA VAL A 24 -0.10 -0.76 12.08
C VAL A 24 0.44 0.24 11.06
N ALA A 25 1.42 1.06 11.45
CA ALA A 25 2.01 2.07 10.57
C ALA A 25 2.73 1.45 9.37
N THR A 26 3.50 0.38 9.57
CA THR A 26 4.18 -0.33 8.48
C THR A 26 3.16 -0.99 7.54
N GLY A 27 2.10 -1.60 8.08
CA GLY A 27 1.00 -2.13 7.28
C GLY A 27 0.36 -1.07 6.39
N MET A 28 0.01 0.08 6.96
CA MET A 28 -0.56 1.22 6.22
C MET A 28 0.36 1.73 5.11
N ALA A 29 1.66 1.85 5.41
CA ALA A 29 2.67 2.31 4.45
C ALA A 29 2.82 1.37 3.25
N ILE A 30 2.85 0.05 3.49
CA ILE A 30 2.87 -0.96 2.42
C ILE A 30 1.58 -0.88 1.59
N GLY A 31 0.44 -0.70 2.24
CA GLY A 31 -0.84 -0.54 1.55
C GLY A 31 -0.84 0.64 0.58
N VAL A 32 -0.41 1.81 1.05
CA VAL A 32 -0.32 3.03 0.23
C VAL A 32 0.71 2.87 -0.88
N PHE A 33 1.87 2.28 -0.58
CA PHE A 33 2.90 1.99 -1.57
C PHE A 33 2.34 1.17 -2.74
N VAL A 34 1.70 0.04 -2.41
CA VAL A 34 1.11 -0.86 -3.39
C VAL A 34 -0.06 -0.21 -4.13
N GLY A 35 -0.88 0.60 -3.45
CA GLY A 35 -1.98 1.33 -4.06
C GLY A 35 -1.55 2.35 -5.12
N ILE A 36 -0.38 2.97 -4.93
CA ILE A 36 0.20 3.92 -5.90
C ILE A 36 0.84 3.20 -7.08
N THR A 37 1.41 2.01 -6.86
CA THR A 37 1.95 1.21 -7.97
C THR A 37 0.83 0.78 -8.93
N PRO A 38 1.05 0.85 -10.26
CA PRO A 38 0.03 0.55 -11.26
C PRO A 38 -0.19 -0.96 -11.42
N THR A 39 -0.66 -1.61 -10.36
CA THR A 39 -0.84 -3.07 -10.24
C THR A 39 -2.32 -3.47 -10.18
N ILE A 40 -3.24 -2.59 -10.58
CA ILE A 40 -4.67 -2.88 -10.67
C ILE A 40 -4.91 -4.02 -11.69
N PRO A 41 -5.73 -5.03 -11.38
CA PRO A 41 -6.58 -5.19 -10.19
C PRO A 41 -5.90 -5.91 -9.00
N PHE A 42 -4.70 -6.45 -9.18
CA PHE A 42 -4.02 -7.32 -8.21
C PHE A 42 -3.43 -6.62 -6.98
N HIS A 43 -3.37 -5.28 -6.98
CA HIS A 43 -2.86 -4.44 -5.88
C HIS A 43 -3.32 -4.84 -4.47
N THR A 44 -4.61 -5.15 -4.24
CA THR A 44 -5.07 -5.61 -2.90
C THR A 44 -4.48 -6.95 -2.49
N GLY A 45 -4.38 -7.91 -3.43
CA GLY A 45 -3.75 -9.20 -3.19
C GLY A 45 -2.27 -9.06 -2.92
N LEU A 46 -1.56 -8.23 -3.71
CA LEU A 46 -0.15 -7.93 -3.52
C LEU A 46 0.12 -7.32 -2.13
N ALA A 47 -0.70 -6.35 -1.71
CA ALA A 47 -0.58 -5.73 -0.39
C ALA A 47 -0.82 -6.74 0.75
N LEU A 48 -1.76 -7.68 0.59
CA LEU A 48 -2.00 -8.74 1.57
C LEU A 48 -0.84 -9.72 1.67
N VAL A 49 -0.26 -10.12 0.53
CA VAL A 49 0.91 -11.01 0.49
C VAL A 49 2.10 -10.33 1.14
N LEU A 50 2.38 -9.07 0.79
CA LEU A 50 3.46 -8.31 1.41
C LEU A 50 3.23 -8.11 2.91
N ALA A 51 2.00 -7.81 3.32
CA ALA A 51 1.67 -7.67 4.73
C ALA A 51 1.84 -8.98 5.51
N PHE A 52 1.54 -10.11 4.88
CA PHE A 52 1.76 -11.43 5.45
C PHE A 52 3.25 -11.77 5.58
N LEU A 53 4.04 -11.56 4.52
CA LEU A 53 5.47 -11.83 4.51
C LEU A 53 6.24 -10.97 5.53
N LEU A 54 5.91 -9.68 5.59
CA LEU A 54 6.54 -8.74 6.52
C LEU A 54 5.96 -8.82 7.94
N LYS A 55 4.99 -9.71 8.18
CA LYS A 55 4.31 -9.92 9.47
C LYS A 55 3.79 -8.60 10.07
N VAL A 56 3.12 -7.79 9.25
CA VAL A 56 2.51 -6.50 9.62
C VAL A 56 0.98 -6.54 9.55
N SER A 57 0.33 -5.44 9.91
CA SER A 57 -1.13 -5.35 9.90
C SER A 57 -1.72 -5.48 8.50
N LYS A 58 -2.28 -6.66 8.20
CA LYS A 58 -3.04 -6.95 6.97
C LYS A 58 -4.22 -5.99 6.79
N VAL A 59 -4.92 -5.69 7.89
CA VAL A 59 -6.07 -4.75 7.86
C VAL A 59 -5.59 -3.35 7.49
N ALA A 60 -4.50 -2.88 8.08
CA ALA A 60 -3.95 -1.56 7.75
C ALA A 60 -3.42 -1.51 6.31
N ALA A 61 -2.83 -2.61 5.82
CA ALA A 61 -2.39 -2.71 4.42
C ALA A 61 -3.56 -2.60 3.45
N VAL A 62 -4.66 -3.33 3.66
CA VAL A 62 -5.86 -3.21 2.81
C VAL A 62 -6.45 -1.78 2.88
N LEU A 63 -6.50 -1.17 4.06
CA LEU A 63 -6.96 0.22 4.19
C LEU A 63 -6.04 1.22 3.47
N GLY A 64 -4.73 0.99 3.47
CA GLY A 64 -3.77 1.81 2.72
C GLY A 64 -3.96 1.69 1.21
N VAL A 65 -4.30 0.50 0.71
CA VAL A 65 -4.61 0.29 -0.72
C VAL A 65 -5.85 1.08 -1.14
N TRP A 66 -6.84 1.23 -0.25
CA TRP A 66 -8.04 2.02 -0.52
C TRP A 66 -7.81 3.55 -0.54
N CYS A 67 -6.58 4.03 -0.30
CA CYS A 67 -6.23 5.42 -0.60
C CYS A 67 -6.15 5.71 -2.11
N SER A 68 -6.14 4.67 -2.95
CA SER A 68 -6.19 4.77 -4.40
C SER A 68 -7.64 4.77 -4.87
N ASN A 69 -8.13 5.94 -5.29
CA ASN A 69 -9.50 6.16 -5.71
C ASN A 69 -9.56 6.20 -7.25
N PRO A 70 -10.69 5.87 -7.91
CA PRO A 70 -10.83 6.00 -9.37
C PRO A 70 -10.42 7.36 -9.93
N PHE A 71 -10.54 8.42 -9.11
CA PHE A 71 -10.11 9.77 -9.45
C PHE A 71 -8.59 9.99 -9.34
N THR A 72 -7.91 9.35 -8.36
CA THR A 72 -6.45 9.51 -8.17
C THR A 72 -5.64 8.56 -9.04
N ILE A 73 -6.23 7.44 -9.49
CA ILE A 73 -5.58 6.44 -10.33
C ILE A 73 -4.98 7.05 -11.61
N PRO A 74 -5.73 7.83 -12.43
CA PRO A 74 -5.17 8.48 -13.62
C PRO A 74 -3.97 9.35 -13.31
N PHE A 75 -3.99 10.06 -12.18
CA PHE A 75 -2.90 10.91 -11.74
C PHE A 75 -1.66 10.08 -11.39
N PHE A 76 -1.79 9.03 -10.59
CA PHE A 76 -0.66 8.15 -10.26
C PHE A 76 -0.10 7.47 -11.49
N TYR A 77 -0.94 7.02 -12.42
CA TYR A 77 -0.51 6.35 -13.65
C TYR A 77 0.27 7.30 -14.56
N PHE A 78 -0.22 8.53 -14.75
CA PHE A 78 0.44 9.55 -15.55
C PHE A 78 1.84 9.88 -15.01
N TRP A 79 1.94 10.14 -13.70
CA TRP A 79 3.23 10.46 -13.07
C TRP A 79 4.17 9.26 -13.01
N SER A 80 3.65 8.06 -12.75
CA SER A 80 4.45 6.82 -12.80
C SER A 80 5.02 6.61 -14.19
N TYR A 81 4.25 6.83 -15.26
CA TYR A 81 4.76 6.75 -16.62
C TYR A 81 5.83 7.81 -16.89
N LYS A 82 5.59 9.09 -16.55
CA LYS A 82 6.56 10.17 -16.76
C LYS A 82 7.87 9.93 -16.03
N ILE A 83 7.81 9.54 -14.76
CA ILE A 83 9.01 9.23 -13.96
C ILE A 83 9.71 7.99 -14.54
N GLY A 84 8.96 6.96 -14.88
CA GLY A 84 9.47 5.74 -15.51
C GLY A 84 10.26 6.03 -16.78
N VAL A 85 9.66 6.76 -17.73
CA VAL A 85 10.32 7.12 -19.00
C VAL A 85 11.55 7.98 -18.75
N SER A 86 11.51 8.89 -17.76
CA SER A 86 12.68 9.70 -17.41
C SER A 86 13.85 8.88 -16.88
N VAL A 87 13.59 7.73 -16.25
CA VAL A 87 14.62 6.86 -15.65
C VAL A 87 15.09 5.79 -16.63
N MET A 88 14.17 5.16 -17.36
CA MET A 88 14.45 4.06 -18.29
C MET A 88 14.85 4.54 -19.69
N GLY A 89 14.62 5.82 -20.00
CA GLY A 89 14.75 6.39 -21.34
C GLY A 89 13.45 6.25 -22.16
N THR A 90 13.48 6.76 -23.39
CA THR A 90 12.36 6.67 -24.32
C THR A 90 12.01 5.21 -24.62
N THR A 91 10.77 4.83 -24.36
CA THR A 91 10.19 3.62 -24.97
C THR A 91 9.95 3.90 -26.44
N ASN A 92 10.63 3.17 -27.32
CA ASN A 92 10.39 3.18 -28.77
C ASN A 92 9.07 2.45 -29.12
N THR A 93 7.99 2.80 -28.41
CA THR A 93 6.68 2.17 -28.59
C THR A 93 6.09 2.52 -29.96
N TYR A 94 6.39 3.71 -30.48
CA TYR A 94 5.85 4.22 -31.73
C TYR A 94 6.39 3.52 -32.99
N SER A 95 7.63 3.00 -32.97
CA SER A 95 8.20 2.27 -34.12
C SER A 95 7.75 0.81 -34.20
N THR A 96 7.38 0.22 -33.05
CA THR A 96 7.06 -1.21 -32.92
C THR A 96 5.63 -1.53 -33.39
N ILE A 97 4.67 -0.60 -33.27
CA ILE A 97 3.25 -0.83 -33.63
C ILE A 97 3.00 -0.85 -35.15
N LYS A 98 3.96 -0.39 -35.98
CA LYS A 98 3.78 -0.26 -37.43
C LYS A 98 3.57 -1.59 -38.18
N GLN A 99 3.90 -2.74 -37.58
CA GLN A 99 3.77 -4.04 -38.24
C GLN A 99 2.47 -4.80 -37.90
N GLY A 100 1.63 -4.28 -37.00
CA GLY A 100 0.29 -4.82 -36.72
C GLY A 100 0.25 -6.26 -36.14
N SER A 101 1.40 -6.84 -35.79
CA SER A 101 1.47 -8.18 -35.22
C SER A 101 1.03 -8.19 -33.75
N PHE A 102 0.29 -9.22 -33.34
CA PHE A 102 -0.10 -9.44 -31.94
C PHE A 102 1.11 -9.42 -31.00
N LEU A 103 2.25 -9.92 -31.47
CA LEU A 103 3.49 -9.97 -30.70
C LEU A 103 4.06 -8.58 -30.42
N ASP A 104 3.90 -7.64 -31.34
CA ASP A 104 4.38 -6.26 -31.20
C ASP A 104 3.51 -5.46 -30.25
N LEU A 105 2.19 -5.72 -30.24
CA LEU A 105 1.27 -5.17 -29.26
C LEU A 105 1.59 -5.68 -27.85
N TRP A 106 1.88 -6.98 -27.71
CA TRP A 106 2.27 -7.59 -26.44
C TRP A 106 3.57 -7.00 -25.89
N ARG A 107 4.60 -6.86 -26.75
CA ARG A 107 5.88 -6.22 -26.39
C ARG A 107 5.70 -4.78 -25.96
N ALA A 108 4.95 -3.99 -26.74
CA ALA A 108 4.65 -2.61 -26.39
C ALA A 108 3.93 -2.50 -25.04
N GLY A 109 2.96 -3.38 -24.77
CA GLY A 109 2.26 -3.44 -23.48
C GLY A 109 3.18 -3.79 -22.32
N HIS A 110 4.08 -4.75 -22.52
CA HIS A 110 5.08 -5.15 -21.52
C HIS A 110 6.06 -4.02 -21.19
N ASP A 111 6.57 -3.32 -22.19
CA ASP A 111 7.51 -2.21 -21.99
C ASP A 111 6.86 -1.06 -21.23
N ILE A 112 5.63 -0.68 -21.60
CA ILE A 112 4.86 0.33 -20.86
C ILE A 112 4.64 -0.12 -19.42
N ALA A 113 4.25 -1.37 -19.19
CA ALA A 113 4.04 -1.89 -17.84
C ALA A 113 5.31 -1.83 -16.99
N LEU A 114 6.48 -2.22 -17.53
CA LEU A 114 7.75 -2.17 -16.82
C LEU A 114 8.16 -0.74 -16.45
N VAL A 115 8.03 0.19 -17.38
CA VAL A 115 8.32 1.62 -17.17
C VAL A 115 7.42 2.20 -16.10
N MET A 116 6.12 1.90 -16.17
CA MET A 116 5.14 2.35 -15.19
C MET A 116 5.36 1.72 -13.81
N LEU A 117 5.77 0.45 -13.75
CA LEU A 117 6.11 -0.21 -12.49
C LEU A 117 7.33 0.47 -11.84
N LEU A 118 8.39 0.74 -12.61
CA LEU A 118 9.57 1.45 -12.09
C LEU A 118 9.21 2.84 -11.58
N GLY A 119 8.50 3.63 -12.38
CA GLY A 119 8.09 4.96 -11.96
C GLY A 119 7.11 4.93 -10.79
N GLY A 120 6.26 3.90 -10.71
CA GLY A 120 5.35 3.68 -9.58
C GLY A 120 6.07 3.33 -8.28
N VAL A 121 7.13 2.52 -8.35
CA VAL A 121 7.99 2.24 -7.18
C VAL A 121 8.64 3.54 -6.68
N ILE A 122 9.20 4.34 -7.58
CA ILE A 122 9.84 5.62 -7.21
C ILE A 122 8.81 6.59 -6.62
N LEU A 123 7.67 6.76 -7.29
CA LEU A 123 6.59 7.63 -6.86
C LEU A 123 5.99 7.19 -5.51
N GLY A 124 5.90 5.87 -5.27
CA GLY A 124 5.31 5.29 -4.07
C GLY A 124 6.17 5.40 -2.80
N ILE A 125 7.49 5.58 -2.92
CA ILE A 125 8.40 5.64 -1.76
C ILE A 125 8.05 6.81 -0.83
N LEU A 126 7.94 8.03 -1.37
CA LEU A 126 7.69 9.23 -0.55
C LEU A 126 6.33 9.16 0.18
N PRO A 127 5.20 8.86 -0.48
CA PRO A 127 3.91 8.71 0.18
C PRO A 127 3.87 7.56 1.19
N ALA A 128 4.59 6.46 0.94
CA ALA A 128 4.69 5.35 1.89
C ALA A 128 5.38 5.78 3.18
N ILE A 129 6.53 6.48 3.07
CA ILE A 129 7.26 7.02 4.23
C ILE A 129 6.40 8.03 5.00
N LEU A 130 5.73 8.95 4.28
CA LEU A 130 4.86 9.94 4.89
C LEU A 130 3.71 9.26 5.66
N THR A 131 3.08 8.26 5.04
CA THR A 131 1.97 7.51 5.64
C THR A 131 2.42 6.75 6.88
N TYR A 132 3.63 6.15 6.86
CA TYR A 132 4.22 5.51 8.04
C TYR A 132 4.34 6.50 9.20
N VAL A 133 4.98 7.66 8.98
CA VAL A 133 5.20 8.66 10.03
C VAL A 133 3.88 9.21 10.58
N VAL A 134 2.92 9.52 9.70
CA VAL A 134 1.60 10.03 10.09
C VAL A 134 0.82 9.00 10.90
N THR A 135 0.76 7.75 10.45
CA THR A 135 0.06 6.66 11.13
C THR A 135 0.69 6.37 12.50
N LEU A 136 2.02 6.35 12.56
CA LEU A 136 2.77 6.12 13.80
C LEU A 136 2.47 7.22 14.83
N LYS A 137 2.57 8.49 14.44
CA LYS A 137 2.25 9.64 15.31
C LYS A 137 0.81 9.57 15.81
N MET A 138 -0.16 9.33 14.93
CA MET A 138 -1.57 9.22 15.31
C MET A 138 -1.83 8.11 16.34
N MET A 139 -1.20 6.94 16.15
CA MET A 139 -1.36 5.79 17.04
C MET A 139 -0.74 6.04 18.42
N ILE A 140 0.46 6.63 18.47
CA ILE A 140 1.12 7.00 19.73
C ILE A 140 0.31 8.05 20.49
N LEU A 141 -0.17 9.09 19.81
CA LEU A 141 -1.00 10.14 20.41
C LEU A 141 -2.30 9.57 21.00
N LYS A 142 -2.97 8.65 20.30
CA LYS A 142 -4.17 7.97 20.81
C LYS A 142 -3.86 7.11 22.05
N LYS A 143 -2.73 6.40 22.06
CA LYS A 143 -2.29 5.59 23.21
C LYS A 143 -2.06 6.46 24.45
N ASN A 144 -1.33 7.57 24.30
CA ASN A 144 -1.03 8.51 25.38
C ASN A 144 -2.28 9.20 25.93
N ARG A 145 -3.22 9.60 25.05
CA ARG A 145 -4.52 10.17 25.47
C ARG A 145 -5.35 9.18 26.28
N LYS A 146 -5.36 7.90 25.90
CA LYS A 146 -6.11 6.85 26.60
C LYS A 146 -5.53 6.56 27.99
N GLN A 147 -4.21 6.57 28.12
CA GLN A 147 -3.52 6.40 29.41
C GLN A 147 -3.78 7.59 30.35
N LYS A 148 -3.68 8.83 29.86
CA LYS A 148 -4.03 10.03 30.65
C LYS A 148 -5.49 10.04 31.12
N ARG A 149 -6.44 9.57 30.29
CA ARG A 149 -7.85 9.44 30.68
C ARG A 149 -8.06 8.42 31.80
N ARG A 150 -7.37 7.29 31.77
CA ARG A 150 -7.44 6.27 32.83
C ARG A 150 -6.86 6.75 34.16
N LEU A 151 -5.75 7.49 34.12
CA LEU A 151 -5.15 8.07 35.32
C LEU A 151 -6.06 9.13 35.97
N ARG A 152 -6.77 9.93 35.16
CA ARG A 152 -7.76 10.90 35.67
C ARG A 152 -9.03 10.25 36.24
N GLN A 153 -9.41 9.07 35.75
CA GLN A 153 -10.60 8.33 36.22
C GLN A 153 -10.33 7.43 37.42
N GLY A 154 -9.07 7.07 37.70
CA GLY A 154 -8.70 6.32 38.90
C GLY A 154 -8.23 7.19 40.07
N ALA A 155 -8.11 8.51 39.86
CA ALA A 155 -7.75 9.49 40.88
C ALA A 155 -8.96 10.31 41.38
N ALA A 156 -10.16 9.99 40.90
CA ALA A 156 -11.46 10.52 41.32
C ALA A 156 -12.27 9.38 41.92
#